data_AF-K1U2C8-F1
#
_entry.id   AF-K1U2C8-F1
#
_cell.length_a   1.000
_cell.length_b   1.000
_cell.length_c   1.000
_cell.angle_alpha   90.00
_cell.angle_beta   90.00
_cell.angle_gamma   90.00
#
_symmetry.space_group_name_H-M   'P 1'
#
loop_
_entity.id
_entity.type
_entity.pdbx_description
1 polymer ?
#
loop_
_entity_poly.entity_id
_entity_poly.type
_entity_poly.pdbx_seq_one_letter_code
_entity_poly.pdbx_strand_id
1 'polypeptide(L)'
;KRLGIGAYYNPDEPSITNLYKDQGYLTSQIDPAEIIIGKDSIDLEVRVFEGKQFTINNVGISGNMRLDDEVIRRELYTRPGELYNQSLLFQTIRTLGSMGHFTAEAIAPDIQPVVNSDELVDINWPLEEIASDQFQIAGGWGGGTFVGSVGVTLNNLSIKNFFKKGAWRPYPMGQNQRLSISAQTNGTYYKAFAISFT
;
A
#
# COMPACT_ATOMS: atom_id res chain seq x y z
N LYS A 1 34.53 -23.80 7.71
CA LYS A 1 33.66 -23.00 8.61
C LYS A 1 32.64 -22.32 7.69
N ARG A 2 31.44 -22.89 7.52
CA ARG A 2 30.41 -22.25 6.70
C ARG A 2 30.00 -20.98 7.44
N LEU A 3 30.33 -19.82 6.90
CA LEU A 3 29.77 -18.59 7.43
C LEU A 3 28.27 -18.69 7.20
N GLY A 4 27.50 -18.59 8.28
CA GLY A 4 26.05 -18.49 8.22
C GLY A 4 25.67 -17.12 7.65
N ILE A 5 25.99 -16.89 6.39
CA ILE A 5 25.27 -15.92 5.57
C ILE A 5 23.92 -16.59 5.34
N GLY A 6 23.07 -16.54 6.37
CA GLY A 6 21.64 -16.54 6.10
C GLY A 6 21.48 -15.40 5.10
N ALA A 7 21.08 -15.74 3.88
CA ALA A 7 20.59 -14.76 2.93
C ALA A 7 19.38 -14.13 3.60
N TYR A 8 19.61 -13.10 4.41
CA TYR A 8 18.57 -12.21 4.87
C TYR A 8 18.06 -11.59 3.59
N TYR A 9 16.96 -12.14 3.07
CA TYR A 9 16.20 -11.52 2.00
C TYR A 9 15.61 -10.25 2.61
N ASN A 10 16.37 -9.18 2.54
CA ASN A 10 15.88 -7.85 2.83
C ASN A 10 15.34 -7.28 1.51
N PRO A 11 14.02 -7.11 1.35
CA PRO A 11 13.46 -6.53 0.13
C PRO A 11 13.95 -5.08 -0.10
N ASP A 12 14.47 -4.41 0.93
CA ASP A 12 14.98 -3.03 0.85
C ASP A 12 16.50 -2.95 0.58
N GLU A 13 17.24 -4.07 0.58
CA GLU A 13 18.64 -4.08 0.16
C GLU A 13 18.75 -4.29 -1.36
N PRO A 14 19.65 -3.54 -2.05
CA PRO A 14 19.90 -3.74 -3.47
C PRO A 14 20.55 -5.11 -3.69
N SER A 15 19.71 -6.12 -3.97
CA SER A 15 20.14 -7.44 -4.38
C SER A 15 20.17 -7.53 -5.90
N ILE A 16 21.11 -8.32 -6.44
CA ILE A 16 21.19 -8.60 -7.88
C ILE A 16 19.83 -9.17 -8.36
N THR A 17 19.14 -9.95 -7.53
CA THR A 17 17.80 -10.48 -7.82
C THR A 17 16.77 -9.39 -8.03
N ASN A 18 16.74 -8.38 -7.17
CA ASN A 18 15.80 -7.27 -7.31
C ASN A 18 16.11 -6.46 -8.59
N LEU A 19 17.38 -6.25 -8.93
CA LEU A 19 17.77 -5.55 -10.17
C LEU A 19 17.24 -6.25 -11.42
N TYR A 20 17.35 -7.58 -11.51
CA TYR A 20 16.79 -8.33 -12.64
C TYR A 20 15.27 -8.30 -12.66
N LYS A 21 14.62 -8.47 -11.50
CA LYS A 21 13.15 -8.40 -11.41
C LYS A 21 12.59 -7.01 -11.71
N ASP A 22 13.37 -5.95 -11.47
CA ASP A 22 13.02 -4.58 -11.84
C ASP A 22 13.13 -4.33 -13.36
N GLN A 23 13.88 -5.17 -14.07
CA GLN A 23 14.06 -5.13 -15.52
C GLN A 23 13.12 -6.11 -16.27
N GLY A 24 12.11 -6.66 -15.60
CA GLY A 24 11.11 -7.54 -16.21
C GLY A 24 11.42 -9.04 -16.10
N TYR A 25 12.55 -9.43 -15.51
CA TYR A 25 12.94 -10.84 -15.40
C TYR A 25 12.32 -11.51 -14.17
N LEU A 26 11.02 -11.82 -14.23
CA LEU A 26 10.26 -12.40 -13.12
C LEU A 26 10.84 -13.76 -12.65
N THR A 27 11.30 -14.58 -13.59
CA THR A 27 11.80 -15.94 -13.36
C THR A 27 13.32 -16.01 -13.17
N SER A 28 14.01 -14.88 -13.01
CA SER A 28 15.47 -14.88 -12.89
C SER A 28 15.92 -15.66 -11.65
N GLN A 29 16.97 -16.47 -11.79
CA GLN A 29 17.61 -17.22 -10.70
C GLN A 29 19.09 -16.82 -10.62
N ILE A 30 19.56 -16.55 -9.40
CA ILE A 30 20.95 -16.19 -9.14
C ILE A 30 21.50 -17.17 -8.12
N ASP A 31 22.47 -17.96 -8.55
CA ASP A 31 23.16 -18.95 -7.74
C ASP A 31 24.57 -18.44 -7.42
N PRO A 32 24.81 -17.89 -6.21
CA PRO A 32 26.15 -17.56 -5.76
C PRO A 32 26.89 -18.85 -5.39
N ALA A 33 27.97 -19.14 -6.10
CA ALA A 33 28.93 -20.19 -5.76
C ALA A 33 30.17 -19.57 -5.11
N GLU A 34 30.46 -19.96 -3.87
CA GLU A 34 31.65 -19.53 -3.15
C GLU A 34 32.79 -20.54 -3.38
N ILE A 35 33.93 -20.06 -3.87
CA ILE A 35 35.15 -20.86 -4.06
C ILE A 35 36.20 -20.34 -3.08
N ILE A 36 36.56 -21.14 -2.08
CA ILE A 36 37.61 -20.78 -1.12
C ILE A 36 38.96 -21.06 -1.77
N ILE A 37 39.76 -20.02 -2.05
CA ILE A 37 41.06 -20.14 -2.73
C ILE A 37 42.25 -20.00 -1.77
N GLY A 38 42.01 -19.73 -0.47
CA GLY A 38 43.10 -19.68 0.51
C GLY A 38 42.64 -19.65 1.96
N LYS A 39 43.61 -19.50 2.87
CA LYS A 39 43.36 -19.43 4.33
C LYS A 39 42.58 -18.17 4.72
N ASP A 40 42.75 -17.09 3.94
CA ASP A 40 42.13 -15.77 4.13
C ASP A 40 41.62 -15.16 2.79
N SER A 41 41.34 -15.97 1.77
CA SER A 41 40.88 -15.48 0.46
C SER A 41 39.73 -16.33 -0.09
N ILE A 42 38.68 -15.65 -0.53
CA ILE A 42 37.44 -16.23 -1.05
C ILE A 42 37.18 -15.57 -2.41
N ASP A 43 36.99 -16.39 -3.43
CA ASP A 43 36.47 -15.95 -4.72
C ASP A 43 34.97 -16.26 -4.76
N LEU A 44 34.19 -15.29 -5.22
CA LEU A 44 32.75 -15.43 -5.40
C LEU A 44 32.47 -15.55 -6.90
N GLU A 45 32.00 -16.72 -7.33
CA GLU A 45 31.48 -16.94 -8.68
C GLU A 45 29.95 -16.86 -8.62
N VAL A 46 29.35 -15.85 -9.25
CA VAL A 46 27.88 -15.72 -9.29
C VAL A 46 27.38 -16.18 -10.64
N ARG A 47 26.55 -17.23 -10.67
CA ARG A 47 25.87 -17.69 -11.89
C ARG A 47 24.49 -17.07 -11.94
N VAL A 48 24.15 -16.45 -13.06
CA VAL A 48 22.87 -15.77 -13.26
C VAL A 48 22.15 -16.41 -14.43
N PHE A 49 20.89 -16.78 -14.21
CA PHE A 49 19.94 -17.20 -15.22
C PHE A 49 18.82 -16.18 -15.28
N GLU A 50 18.80 -15.33 -16.31
CA GLU A 50 17.87 -14.21 -16.40
C GLU A 50 16.44 -14.66 -16.76
N GLY A 51 16.30 -15.62 -17.67
CA GLY A 51 15.00 -16.09 -18.16
C GLY A 51 14.39 -15.13 -19.21
N LYS A 52 13.06 -15.12 -19.32
CA LYS A 52 12.33 -14.23 -20.24
C LYS A 52 11.93 -12.92 -19.53
N GLN A 53 11.80 -11.85 -20.30
CA GLN A 53 11.20 -10.61 -19.82
C GLN A 53 9.68 -10.71 -19.89
N PHE A 54 9.02 -10.17 -18.87
CA PHE A 54 7.57 -10.12 -18.79
C PHE A 54 7.07 -8.68 -18.93
N THR A 55 6.03 -8.52 -19.75
CA THR A 55 5.26 -7.29 -19.91
C THR A 55 3.91 -7.44 -19.22
N ILE A 56 3.45 -6.36 -18.60
CA ILE A 56 2.17 -6.32 -17.92
C ILE A 56 1.06 -6.24 -18.97
N ASN A 57 0.18 -7.22 -19.04
CA ASN A 57 -0.95 -7.24 -19.95
C ASN A 57 -2.14 -6.47 -19.38
N ASN A 58 -2.54 -6.79 -18.15
CA ASN A 58 -3.64 -6.10 -17.47
C ASN A 58 -3.33 -5.84 -15.98
N VAL A 59 -3.93 -4.77 -15.46
CA VAL A 59 -3.91 -4.44 -14.02
C VAL A 59 -5.33 -4.36 -13.49
N GLY A 60 -5.72 -5.39 -12.75
CA GLY A 60 -7.05 -5.53 -12.14
C GLY A 60 -7.07 -5.00 -10.70
N ILE A 61 -8.19 -4.40 -10.30
CA ILE A 61 -8.48 -3.98 -8.93
C ILE A 61 -9.80 -4.64 -8.55
N SER A 62 -9.87 -5.26 -7.37
CA SER A 62 -11.10 -5.86 -6.86
C SER A 62 -11.26 -5.61 -5.35
N GLY A 63 -12.50 -5.77 -4.87
CA GLY A 63 -12.85 -5.60 -3.46
C GLY A 63 -12.96 -4.13 -2.98
N ASN A 64 -12.93 -3.17 -3.90
CA ASN A 64 -13.18 -1.76 -3.61
C ASN A 64 -14.69 -1.45 -3.59
N MET A 65 -15.30 -1.37 -2.41
CA MET A 65 -16.74 -1.13 -2.24
C MET A 65 -17.09 0.31 -1.85
N ARG A 66 -16.21 0.98 -1.09
CA ARG A 66 -16.40 2.33 -0.55
C ARG A 66 -15.46 3.31 -1.24
N LEU A 67 -14.30 2.88 -1.72
CA LEU A 67 -13.34 3.71 -2.43
C LEU A 67 -13.54 3.60 -3.95
N ASP A 68 -13.48 4.73 -4.65
CA ASP A 68 -13.66 4.75 -6.10
C ASP A 68 -12.45 4.06 -6.79
N ASP A 69 -12.69 3.25 -7.83
CA ASP A 69 -11.62 2.58 -8.60
C ASP A 69 -10.58 3.57 -9.12
N GLU A 70 -11.04 4.75 -9.59
CA GLU A 70 -10.18 5.83 -10.09
C GLU A 70 -9.16 6.30 -9.03
N VAL A 71 -9.55 6.29 -7.76
CA VAL A 71 -8.68 6.71 -6.65
C VAL A 71 -7.63 5.67 -6.34
N ILE A 72 -7.92 4.39 -6.54
CA ILE A 72 -6.92 3.33 -6.34
C ILE A 72 -5.99 3.30 -7.55
N ARG A 73 -6.58 3.36 -8.75
CA ARG A 73 -5.87 3.27 -10.03
C ARG A 73 -4.80 4.36 -10.21
N ARG A 74 -5.02 5.57 -9.69
CA ARG A 74 -4.02 6.65 -9.75
C ARG A 74 -2.81 6.43 -8.83
N GLU A 75 -2.97 5.60 -7.79
CA GLU A 75 -1.91 5.30 -6.81
C GLU A 75 -1.09 4.06 -7.23
N LEU A 76 -1.57 3.31 -8.23
CA LEU A 76 -0.81 2.21 -8.83
C LEU A 76 0.31 2.76 -9.70
N TYR A 77 1.53 2.28 -9.46
CA TYR A 77 2.71 2.68 -10.25
C TYR A 77 2.91 1.85 -11.50
N THR A 78 2.32 0.66 -11.56
CA THR A 78 2.42 -0.25 -12.69
C THR A 78 1.26 -0.04 -13.67
N ARG A 79 1.55 -0.07 -14.97
CA ARG A 79 0.54 0.10 -16.02
C ARG A 79 0.57 -1.02 -17.05
N PRO A 80 -0.58 -1.34 -17.67
CA PRO A 80 -0.63 -2.21 -18.84
C PRO A 80 0.31 -1.72 -19.96
N GLY A 81 1.05 -2.65 -20.56
CA GLY A 81 2.03 -2.40 -21.62
C GLY A 81 3.46 -2.10 -21.14
N GLU A 82 3.67 -1.87 -19.83
CA GLU A 82 5.00 -1.65 -19.27
C GLU A 82 5.69 -2.99 -18.92
N LEU A 83 7.02 -2.99 -18.88
CA LEU A 83 7.77 -4.13 -18.35
C LEU A 83 7.44 -4.34 -16.87
N TYR A 84 7.40 -5.60 -16.44
CA TYR A 84 7.27 -5.94 -15.03
C TYR A 84 8.40 -5.29 -14.24
N ASN A 85 8.06 -4.65 -13.12
CA ASN A 85 9.04 -4.04 -12.23
C ASN A 85 8.61 -4.27 -10.78
N GLN A 86 9.45 -4.99 -10.04
CA GLN A 86 9.13 -5.38 -8.66
C GLN A 86 9.16 -4.18 -7.71
N SER A 87 10.10 -3.26 -7.87
CA SER A 87 10.20 -2.04 -7.09
C SER A 87 8.93 -1.18 -7.18
N LEU A 88 8.31 -1.07 -8.36
CA LEU A 88 7.03 -0.36 -8.54
C LEU A 88 5.87 -1.06 -7.83
N LEU A 89 5.86 -2.39 -7.78
CA LEU A 89 4.87 -3.14 -6.99
C LEU A 89 5.02 -2.90 -5.50
N PHE A 90 6.25 -2.95 -4.97
CA PHE A 90 6.49 -2.62 -3.57
C PHE A 90 6.15 -1.18 -3.24
N GLN A 91 6.42 -0.24 -4.15
CA GLN A 91 6.00 1.14 -3.98
C GLN A 91 4.48 1.26 -3.92
N THR A 92 3.78 0.55 -4.80
CA THR A 92 2.30 0.48 -4.79
C THR A 92 1.79 -0.10 -3.47
N ILE A 93 2.37 -1.20 -2.97
CA ILE A 93 2.01 -1.80 -1.67
C ILE A 93 2.16 -0.78 -0.53
N ARG A 94 3.29 -0.06 -0.50
CA ARG A 94 3.54 0.97 0.53
C ARG A 94 2.54 2.13 0.43
N THR A 95 2.27 2.61 -0.78
CA THR A 95 1.30 3.68 -1.02
C THR A 95 -0.10 3.26 -0.58
N LEU A 96 -0.61 2.12 -1.05
CA LEU A 96 -1.92 1.59 -0.65
C LEU A 96 -1.99 1.31 0.85
N GLY A 97 -0.92 0.80 1.47
CA GLY A 97 -0.85 0.57 2.92
C GLY A 97 -0.91 1.87 3.72
N SER A 98 -0.23 2.93 3.24
CA SER A 98 -0.24 4.24 3.88
C SER A 98 -1.59 4.96 3.80
N MET A 99 -2.44 4.62 2.83
CA MET A 99 -3.78 5.19 2.71
C MET A 99 -4.68 4.80 3.89
N GLY A 100 -4.39 3.68 4.56
CA GLY A 100 -5.14 3.24 5.74
C GLY A 100 -6.58 2.80 5.45
N HIS A 101 -6.90 2.48 4.20
CA HIS A 101 -8.22 2.01 3.79
C HIS A 101 -8.33 0.51 3.58
N PHE A 102 -7.20 -0.22 3.59
CA PHE A 102 -7.17 -1.64 3.29
C PHE A 102 -6.50 -2.45 4.40
N THR A 103 -6.84 -3.73 4.52
CA THR A 103 -6.09 -4.68 5.37
C THR A 103 -4.69 -4.91 4.78
N ALA A 104 -3.67 -5.04 5.63
CA ALA A 104 -2.29 -5.19 5.17
C ALA A 104 -2.08 -6.48 4.37
N GLU A 105 -2.86 -7.51 4.70
CA GLU A 105 -2.83 -8.83 4.10
C GLU A 105 -3.39 -8.82 2.67
N ALA A 106 -4.42 -8.02 2.40
CA ALA A 106 -5.09 -7.95 1.10
C ALA A 106 -4.35 -7.09 0.06
N ILE A 107 -3.37 -6.29 0.47
CA ILE A 107 -2.59 -5.44 -0.44
C ILE A 107 -1.53 -6.25 -1.22
N ALA A 108 -1.43 -7.57 -1.00
CA ALA A 108 -0.54 -8.42 -1.79
C ALA A 108 -1.07 -8.58 -3.24
N PRO A 109 -0.29 -8.21 -4.28
CA PRO A 109 -0.73 -8.42 -5.66
C PRO A 109 -0.70 -9.90 -6.02
N ASP A 110 -1.73 -10.34 -6.73
CA ASP A 110 -1.79 -11.65 -7.39
C ASP A 110 -1.26 -11.52 -8.82
N ILE A 111 -0.09 -12.12 -9.07
CA ILE A 111 0.61 -12.05 -10.36
C ILE A 111 0.41 -13.39 -11.06
N GLN A 112 -0.32 -13.39 -12.18
CA GLN A 112 -0.64 -14.60 -12.93
C GLN A 112 -0.09 -14.50 -14.36
N PRO A 113 0.56 -15.54 -14.89
CA PRO A 113 0.95 -15.57 -16.30
C PRO A 113 -0.29 -15.64 -17.19
N VAL A 114 -0.27 -14.93 -18.31
CA VAL A 114 -1.38 -14.95 -19.27
C VAL A 114 -1.41 -16.28 -20.00
N VAL A 115 -2.59 -16.91 -20.04
CA VAL A 115 -2.78 -18.18 -20.74
C VAL A 115 -2.44 -17.99 -22.22
N ASN A 116 -1.53 -18.83 -22.74
CA ASN A 116 -0.97 -18.79 -24.10
C ASN A 116 0.06 -17.69 -24.38
N SER A 117 0.65 -17.07 -23.34
CA SER A 117 1.81 -16.20 -23.52
C SER A 117 2.85 -16.45 -22.42
N ASP A 118 4.10 -16.64 -22.84
CA ASP A 118 5.23 -16.83 -21.91
C ASP A 118 5.89 -15.51 -21.50
N GLU A 119 5.40 -14.39 -22.00
CA GLU A 119 6.01 -13.06 -21.85
C GLU A 119 5.02 -12.03 -21.30
N LEU A 120 3.78 -12.45 -21.00
CA LEU A 120 2.75 -11.56 -20.48
C LEU A 120 2.29 -12.00 -19.09
N VAL A 121 2.11 -11.04 -18.19
CA VAL A 121 1.53 -11.25 -16.86
C VAL A 121 0.37 -10.31 -16.61
N ASP A 122 -0.64 -10.81 -15.91
CA ASP A 122 -1.70 -10.01 -15.31
C ASP A 122 -1.40 -9.77 -13.84
N ILE A 123 -1.65 -8.55 -13.37
CA ILE A 123 -1.45 -8.15 -11.98
C ILE A 123 -2.80 -7.76 -11.41
N ASN A 124 -3.31 -8.54 -10.46
CA ASN A 124 -4.57 -8.27 -9.79
C ASN A 124 -4.32 -7.82 -8.35
N TRP A 125 -5.02 -6.78 -7.92
CA TRP A 125 -4.99 -6.26 -6.55
C TRP A 125 -6.31 -6.64 -5.84
N PRO A 126 -6.35 -7.77 -5.10
CA PRO A 126 -7.51 -8.23 -4.37
C PRO A 126 -7.65 -7.50 -3.03
N LEU A 127 -8.04 -6.23 -3.09
CA LEU A 127 -8.08 -5.37 -1.92
C LEU A 127 -9.26 -5.71 -1.00
N GLU A 128 -9.10 -5.48 0.31
CA GLU A 128 -10.17 -5.61 1.29
C GLU A 128 -10.24 -4.32 2.09
N GLU A 129 -11.34 -3.58 1.92
CA GLU A 129 -11.51 -2.28 2.57
C GLU A 129 -11.92 -2.39 4.04
N ILE A 130 -11.33 -1.54 4.87
CA ILE A 130 -11.68 -1.40 6.30
C ILE A 130 -12.51 -0.14 6.55
N ALA A 131 -13.36 -0.20 7.59
CA ALA A 131 -14.05 0.99 8.10
C ALA A 131 -13.07 1.86 8.90
N SER A 132 -12.44 2.82 8.23
CA SER A 132 -11.41 3.69 8.81
C SER A 132 -11.95 4.92 9.54
N ASP A 133 -13.27 5.18 9.51
CA ASP A 133 -13.90 6.34 10.15
C ASP A 133 -13.85 6.21 11.69
N GLN A 134 -13.57 7.32 12.38
CA GLN A 134 -13.40 7.34 13.84
C GLN A 134 -14.37 8.29 14.51
N PHE A 135 -14.90 7.85 15.65
CA PHE A 135 -15.72 8.67 16.53
C PHE A 135 -15.12 8.65 17.93
N GLN A 136 -14.97 9.83 18.53
CA GLN A 136 -14.29 10.05 19.79
C GLN A 136 -15.20 10.84 20.71
N ILE A 137 -15.42 10.34 21.92
CA ILE A 137 -16.08 11.08 23.00
C ILE A 137 -15.21 10.93 24.24
N ALA A 138 -14.89 12.04 24.89
CA ALA A 138 -14.26 12.04 26.21
C ALA A 138 -15.01 12.98 27.15
N GLY A 139 -15.01 12.64 28.44
CA GLY A 139 -15.65 13.43 29.48
C GLY A 139 -14.99 13.19 30.83
N GLY A 140 -14.90 14.22 31.65
CA GLY A 140 -14.27 14.16 32.96
C GLY A 140 -14.74 15.28 33.88
N TRP A 141 -14.51 15.10 35.17
CA TRP A 141 -14.79 16.10 36.20
C TRP A 141 -13.48 16.43 36.93
N GLY A 142 -13.14 17.71 37.04
CA GLY A 142 -11.90 18.14 37.67
C GLY A 142 -11.90 19.63 37.99
N GLY A 143 -11.31 20.03 39.11
CA GLY A 143 -11.23 21.45 39.50
C GLY A 143 -12.58 22.14 39.71
N GLY A 144 -13.64 21.39 40.01
CA GLY A 144 -15.01 21.91 40.17
C GLY A 144 -15.73 22.20 38.84
N THR A 145 -15.19 21.78 37.71
CA THR A 145 -15.82 21.95 36.39
C THR A 145 -15.86 20.64 35.60
N PHE A 146 -16.79 20.57 34.65
CA PHE A 146 -16.88 19.49 33.68
C PHE A 146 -15.97 19.77 32.48
N VAL A 147 -15.16 18.80 32.08
CA VAL A 147 -14.40 18.81 30.82
C VAL A 147 -14.98 17.76 29.89
N GLY A 148 -15.11 18.07 28.60
CA GLY A 148 -15.60 17.12 27.62
C GLY A 148 -15.14 17.44 26.21
N SER A 149 -15.01 16.42 25.38
CA SER A 149 -14.74 16.56 23.96
C SER A 149 -15.52 15.54 23.15
N VAL A 150 -15.85 15.93 21.93
CA VAL A 150 -16.46 15.09 20.90
C VAL A 150 -15.70 15.31 19.60
N GLY A 151 -15.49 14.25 18.83
CA GLY A 151 -14.77 14.29 17.58
C GLY A 151 -15.25 13.24 16.61
N VAL A 152 -15.31 13.59 15.33
CA VAL A 152 -15.53 12.67 14.23
C VAL A 152 -14.45 12.88 13.18
N THR A 153 -13.89 11.79 12.67
CA THR A 153 -12.96 11.79 11.55
C THR A 153 -13.51 10.85 10.49
N LEU A 154 -13.81 11.41 9.31
CA LEU A 154 -14.16 10.67 8.11
C LEU A 154 -12.92 10.59 7.23
N ASN A 155 -12.49 9.39 6.82
CA ASN A 155 -11.24 9.22 6.07
C ASN A 155 -11.46 9.00 4.56
N ASN A 156 -12.70 8.75 4.14
CA ASN A 156 -13.04 8.52 2.73
C ASN A 156 -14.20 9.42 2.26
N LEU A 157 -14.14 10.72 2.52
CA LEU A 157 -15.15 11.68 2.05
C LEU A 157 -15.03 11.96 0.54
N SER A 158 -16.12 12.36 -0.09
CA SER A 158 -16.18 12.83 -1.48
C SER A 158 -16.90 14.16 -1.63
N ILE A 159 -16.14 15.26 -1.69
CA ILE A 159 -16.68 16.61 -1.90
C ILE A 159 -17.35 16.75 -3.27
N LYS A 160 -16.76 16.16 -4.33
CA LYS A 160 -17.35 16.22 -5.68
C LYS A 160 -18.74 15.58 -5.73
N ASN A 161 -19.02 14.60 -4.87
CA ASN A 161 -20.33 13.96 -4.79
C ASN A 161 -21.27 14.63 -3.76
N PHE A 162 -20.79 15.61 -2.98
CA PHE A 162 -21.58 16.26 -1.93
C PHE A 162 -22.86 16.93 -2.43
N PHE A 163 -22.82 17.54 -3.61
CA PHE A 163 -23.99 18.20 -4.21
C PHE A 163 -24.90 17.25 -5.01
N LYS A 164 -24.54 15.97 -5.13
CA LYS A 164 -25.33 14.98 -5.88
C LYS A 164 -26.36 14.33 -4.96
N LYS A 165 -27.65 14.57 -5.23
CA LYS A 165 -28.77 14.07 -4.40
C LYS A 165 -28.78 12.55 -4.18
N GLY A 166 -28.22 11.76 -5.11
CA GLY A 166 -28.16 10.29 -5.00
C GLY A 166 -26.92 9.73 -4.29
N ALA A 167 -25.92 10.55 -3.97
CA ALA A 167 -24.64 10.10 -3.42
C ALA A 167 -24.60 10.05 -1.89
N TRP A 168 -25.68 10.43 -1.22
CA TRP A 168 -25.76 10.50 0.23
C TRP A 168 -26.21 9.16 0.84
N ARG A 169 -25.28 8.26 1.14
CA ARG A 169 -25.55 7.02 1.89
C ARG A 169 -24.33 6.51 2.69
N PRO A 170 -24.20 6.78 4.01
CA PRO A 170 -24.86 7.83 4.80
C PRO A 170 -24.24 9.22 4.59
N TYR A 171 -23.04 9.28 4.02
CA TYR A 171 -22.38 10.49 3.55
C TYR A 171 -21.71 10.19 2.19
N PRO A 172 -21.43 11.21 1.35
CA PRO A 172 -20.75 11.02 0.07
C PRO A 172 -19.31 10.54 0.30
N MET A 173 -18.99 9.34 -0.16
CA MET A 173 -17.66 8.73 -0.02
C MET A 173 -17.01 8.41 -1.37
N GLY A 174 -15.74 8.02 -1.35
CA GLY A 174 -15.05 7.46 -2.51
C GLY A 174 -13.76 8.15 -2.93
N GLN A 175 -13.43 9.33 -2.39
CA GLN A 175 -12.33 10.17 -2.90
C GLN A 175 -11.06 10.19 -2.05
N ASN A 176 -10.97 9.37 -1.00
CA ASN A 176 -9.85 9.39 -0.06
C ASN A 176 -9.59 10.80 0.51
N GLN A 177 -10.65 11.56 0.82
CA GLN A 177 -10.54 12.87 1.46
C GLN A 177 -10.83 12.74 2.95
N ARG A 178 -10.04 13.42 3.78
CA ARG A 178 -10.18 13.35 5.23
C ARG A 178 -10.84 14.62 5.76
N LEU A 179 -11.92 14.45 6.53
CA LEU A 179 -12.60 15.51 7.26
C LEU A 179 -12.61 15.18 8.75
N SER A 180 -12.00 16.04 9.56
CA SER A 180 -12.02 15.95 11.03
C SER A 180 -12.80 17.12 11.59
N ILE A 181 -13.80 16.84 12.42
CA ILE A 181 -14.56 17.85 13.16
C ILE A 181 -14.49 17.50 14.63
N SER A 182 -14.09 18.44 15.48
CA SER A 182 -14.09 18.24 16.92
C SER A 182 -14.60 19.47 17.66
N ALA A 183 -15.17 19.22 18.82
CA ALA A 183 -15.59 20.23 19.77
C ALA A 183 -15.13 19.83 21.17
N GLN A 184 -14.69 20.79 21.97
CA GLN A 184 -14.28 20.55 23.35
C GLN A 184 -14.69 21.69 24.27
N THR A 185 -14.90 21.38 25.53
CA THR A 185 -15.25 22.33 26.58
C THR A 185 -14.54 21.99 27.89
N ASN A 186 -14.22 23.01 28.68
CA ASN A 186 -13.82 22.86 30.09
C ASN A 186 -14.88 23.39 31.06
N GLY A 187 -16.13 23.46 30.60
CA GLY A 187 -17.28 23.91 31.38
C GLY A 187 -17.50 25.41 31.21
N THR A 188 -17.23 26.20 32.24
CA THR A 188 -17.69 27.60 32.34
C THR A 188 -16.89 28.59 31.48
N TYR A 189 -15.64 28.27 31.11
CA TYR A 189 -14.71 29.28 30.58
C TYR A 189 -14.36 29.11 29.10
N TYR A 190 -14.28 27.87 28.60
CA TYR A 190 -13.76 27.61 27.27
C TYR A 190 -14.60 26.61 26.48
N LYS A 191 -14.84 26.96 25.22
CA LYS A 191 -15.40 26.12 24.18
C LYS A 191 -14.55 26.30 22.94
N ALA A 192 -14.07 25.20 22.35
CA ALA A 192 -13.35 25.22 21.09
C ALA A 192 -13.98 24.29 20.09
N PHE A 193 -13.91 24.71 18.84
CA PHE A 193 -14.34 23.95 17.67
C PHE A 193 -13.17 23.93 16.70
N ALA A 194 -12.85 22.76 16.16
CA ALA A 194 -11.82 22.59 15.16
C ALA A 194 -12.39 21.82 13.98
N ILE A 195 -12.06 22.27 12.78
CA ILE A 195 -12.37 21.59 11.53
C ILE A 195 -11.06 21.51 10.75
N SER A 196 -10.73 20.31 10.29
CA SER A 196 -9.59 20.06 9.42
C SER A 196 -10.04 19.25 8.22
N PHE A 197 -9.56 19.65 7.04
CA PHE A 197 -9.85 18.98 5.78
C PHE A 197 -8.56 18.85 4.97
N THR A 198 -8.30 17.64 4.47
CA THR A 198 -7.13 17.31 3.64
C THR A 198 -7.53 16.37 2.51
#